data_AF-A0A6I1YRL6-F1
#
_entry.id   AF-A0A6I1YRL6-F1
#
_cell.length_a   1.000
_cell.length_b   1.000
_cell.length_c   1.000
_cell.angle_alpha   90.00
_cell.angle_beta   90.00
_cell.angle_gamma   90.00
#
_symmetry.space_group_name_H-M   'P 1'
#
loop_
_entity.id
_entity.type
_entity.pdbx_description
1 polymer ?
#
loop_
_entity_poly.entity_id
_entity_poly.type
_entity_poly.pdbx_seq_one_letter_code
_entity_poly.pdbx_strand_id
1 'polypeptide(L)'
;MATVLAFHAHPDDEGFLTGGTLARAADEGHRVVIVVATDGLMDAVPESGAPRLDELRASAAVLGVQRVVHLGYADSGHGAVLFPDPPDRARFVRADPPRCVRAGWPCGCRRR
;
A
#
# COMPACT_ATOMS: atom_id res chain seq x y z
N MET A 1 -20.83 6.31 9.97
CA MET A 1 -19.36 6.32 10.00
C MET A 1 -18.85 4.91 9.82
N ALA A 2 -18.21 4.60 8.70
CA ALA A 2 -17.59 3.31 8.41
C ALA A 2 -16.06 3.45 8.30
N THR A 3 -15.35 2.32 8.24
CA THR A 3 -13.94 2.29 7.82
C THR A 3 -13.87 1.74 6.39
N VAL A 4 -13.27 2.51 5.49
CA VAL A 4 -12.97 2.11 4.10
C VAL A 4 -11.48 1.79 4.02
N LEU A 5 -11.16 0.59 3.55
CA LEU A 5 -9.79 0.20 3.26
C LEU A 5 -9.65 -0.01 1.76
N ALA A 6 -8.69 0.69 1.15
CA ALA A 6 -8.30 0.50 -0.22
C ALA A 6 -6.95 -0.23 -0.26
N PHE A 7 -6.92 -1.38 -0.91
CA PHE A 7 -5.71 -2.19 -1.05
C PHE A 7 -5.25 -2.12 -2.51
N HIS A 8 -4.02 -1.67 -2.70
CA HIS A 8 -3.40 -1.47 -4.01
C HIS A 8 -2.07 -2.22 -4.10
N ALA A 9 -1.62 -2.49 -5.32
CA ALA A 9 -0.36 -3.18 -5.52
C ALA A 9 0.82 -2.20 -5.34
N HIS A 10 0.71 -0.99 -5.90
CA HIS A 10 1.80 -0.02 -5.96
C HIS A 10 1.36 1.38 -5.48
N PRO A 11 2.32 2.25 -5.13
CA PRO A 11 2.07 3.67 -4.87
C PRO A 11 1.80 4.42 -6.18
N ASP A 12 0.57 4.92 -6.37
CA ASP A 12 -0.02 5.65 -7.53
C ASP A 12 -1.41 5.08 -7.93
N ASP A 13 -1.58 3.77 -7.78
CA ASP A 13 -2.81 3.03 -8.03
C ASP A 13 -4.01 3.65 -7.28
N GLU A 14 -3.80 4.19 -6.07
CA GLU A 14 -4.86 4.79 -5.26
C GLU A 14 -5.46 6.01 -5.94
N GLY A 15 -4.60 6.83 -6.56
CA GLY A 15 -4.99 8.06 -7.23
C GLY A 15 -5.67 7.76 -8.57
N PHE A 16 -5.12 6.80 -9.33
CA PHE A 16 -5.64 6.44 -10.65
C PHE A 16 -6.96 5.67 -10.60
N LEU A 17 -7.07 4.68 -9.70
CA LEU A 17 -8.21 3.76 -9.67
C LEU A 17 -9.34 4.23 -8.76
N THR A 18 -8.99 4.85 -7.63
CA THR A 18 -9.96 5.06 -6.53
C THR A 18 -9.98 6.47 -5.97
N GLY A 19 -9.14 7.38 -6.45
CA GLY A 19 -8.90 8.67 -5.80
C GLY A 19 -10.18 9.45 -5.49
N GLY A 20 -11.06 9.61 -6.49
CA GLY A 20 -12.35 10.29 -6.30
C GLY A 20 -13.27 9.61 -5.28
N THR A 21 -13.27 8.27 -5.22
CA THR A 21 -14.06 7.51 -4.25
C THR A 21 -13.49 7.67 -2.84
N LEU A 22 -12.18 7.63 -2.68
CA LEU A 22 -11.51 7.79 -1.38
C LEU A 22 -11.69 9.21 -0.84
N ALA A 23 -11.53 10.23 -1.68
CA ALA A 23 -11.76 11.62 -1.32
C ALA A 23 -13.20 11.84 -0.87
N ARG A 24 -14.17 11.32 -1.62
CA ARG A 24 -15.59 11.40 -1.25
C ARG A 24 -15.88 10.69 0.08
N ALA A 25 -15.34 9.48 0.28
CA ALA A 25 -15.55 8.75 1.53
C ALA A 25 -14.96 9.51 2.73
N ALA A 26 -13.80 10.14 2.56
CA ALA A 26 -13.20 10.98 3.59
C ALA A 26 -14.06 12.23 3.89
N ASP A 27 -14.56 12.91 2.85
CA ASP A 27 -15.45 14.09 2.97
C ASP A 27 -16.79 13.74 3.66
N GLU A 28 -17.35 12.57 3.38
CA GLU A 28 -18.54 12.02 4.05
C GLU A 28 -18.25 11.53 5.50
N GLY A 29 -17.05 11.77 6.02
CA GLY A 29 -16.66 11.49 7.41
C GLY A 29 -16.35 10.02 7.69
N HIS A 30 -16.06 9.21 6.67
CA HIS A 30 -15.57 7.85 6.88
C HIS A 30 -14.07 7.85 7.21
N ARG A 31 -13.63 6.82 7.95
CA ARG A 31 -12.20 6.58 8.14
C ARG A 31 -11.65 5.83 6.94
N VAL A 32 -10.76 6.44 6.18
CA VAL A 32 -10.13 5.88 4.99
C VAL A 32 -8.70 5.45 5.31
N VAL A 33 -8.34 4.25 4.88
CA VAL A 33 -6.99 3.68 5.00
C VAL A 33 -6.55 3.18 3.63
N ILE A 34 -5.38 3.62 3.17
CA ILE A 34 -4.72 3.05 2.00
C ILE A 34 -3.67 2.04 2.47
N VAL A 35 -3.67 0.87 1.83
CA VAL A 35 -2.62 -0.13 1.97
C VAL A 35 -2.03 -0.39 0.58
N VAL A 36 -0.72 -0.21 0.45
CA VAL A 36 0.03 -0.68 -0.73
C VAL A 36 0.82 -1.92 -0.37
N ALA A 37 0.77 -2.92 -1.25
CA ALA A 37 1.54 -4.15 -1.07
C ALA A 37 3.04 -3.89 -1.21
N THR A 38 3.40 -3.08 -2.20
CA THR A 38 4.79 -2.89 -2.65
C THR A 38 5.19 -1.42 -2.69
N ASP A 39 6.49 -1.18 -2.86
CA ASP A 39 7.07 0.13 -3.18
C ASP A 39 7.15 0.42 -4.68
N GLY A 40 6.66 -0.49 -5.54
CA GLY A 40 6.73 -0.39 -7.00
C GLY A 40 8.13 -0.65 -7.58
N LEU A 41 9.08 -1.13 -6.78
CA LEU A 41 10.43 -1.44 -7.24
C LEU A 41 10.60 -2.96 -7.41
N MET A 42 11.13 -3.38 -8.55
CA MET A 42 11.42 -4.78 -8.84
C MET A 42 12.78 -5.26 -8.30
N ASP A 43 13.70 -4.34 -8.05
CA ASP A 43 15.05 -4.56 -7.52
C ASP A 43 15.18 -4.10 -6.06
N ALA A 44 16.35 -4.28 -5.46
CA ALA A 44 16.65 -3.81 -4.09
C ALA A 44 16.33 -2.32 -3.91
N VAL A 45 15.82 -1.94 -2.73
CA VAL A 45 15.56 -0.52 -2.45
C VAL A 45 16.89 0.24 -2.49
N PRO A 46 17.01 1.33 -3.28
CA PRO A 46 18.20 2.17 -3.29
C PRO A 46 18.50 2.76 -1.90
N GLU A 47 19.75 3.14 -1.64
CA GLU A 47 20.12 3.84 -0.40
C GLU A 47 19.35 5.16 -0.20
N SER A 48 18.95 5.81 -1.31
CA SER A 48 18.09 7.00 -1.29
C SER A 48 16.63 6.71 -0.92
N GLY A 49 16.27 5.44 -0.68
CA GLY A 49 14.93 5.00 -0.33
C GLY A 49 14.01 4.78 -1.52
N ALA A 50 12.72 4.64 -1.22
CA ALA A 50 11.64 4.45 -2.19
C ALA A 50 10.80 5.74 -2.32
N PRO A 51 11.16 6.69 -3.21
CA PRO A 51 10.53 8.02 -3.28
C PRO A 51 9.01 7.95 -3.55
N ARG A 52 8.54 6.91 -4.25
CA ARG A 52 7.12 6.67 -4.53
C ARG A 52 6.27 6.50 -3.26
N LEU A 53 6.86 6.05 -2.15
CA LEU A 53 6.14 5.97 -0.87
C LEU A 53 5.88 7.35 -0.27
N ASP A 54 6.77 8.32 -0.50
CA ASP A 54 6.56 9.70 -0.04
C ASP A 54 5.52 10.41 -0.91
N GLU A 55 5.55 10.18 -2.23
CA GLU A 55 4.51 10.64 -3.15
C GLU A 55 3.13 10.09 -2.79
N LEU A 56 3.03 8.81 -2.46
CA LEU A 56 1.79 8.20 -1.96
C LEU A 56 1.30 8.86 -0.67
N ARG A 57 2.20 9.17 0.28
CA ARG A 57 1.81 9.87 1.51
C ARG A 57 1.27 11.27 1.22
N ALA A 58 1.89 11.98 0.27
CA ALA A 58 1.41 13.29 -0.17
C ALA A 58 0.06 13.20 -0.88
N SER A 59 -0.11 12.24 -1.79
CA SER A 59 -1.37 11.92 -2.46
C SER A 59 -2.48 11.61 -1.45
N ALA A 60 -2.22 10.70 -0.50
CA ALA A 60 -3.15 10.33 0.56
C ALA A 60 -3.58 11.54 1.42
N ALA A 61 -2.66 12.45 1.73
CA ALA A 61 -2.99 13.68 2.46
C ALA A 61 -3.97 14.58 1.69
N VAL A 62 -3.79 14.72 0.37
CA VAL A 62 -4.72 15.46 -0.50
C VAL A 62 -6.10 14.79 -0.54
N LEU A 63 -6.15 13.47 -0.55
CA LEU A 63 -7.39 12.69 -0.57
C LEU A 63 -8.11 12.65 0.81
N GLY A 64 -7.54 13.23 1.86
CA GLY A 64 -8.11 13.17 3.21
C GLY A 64 -7.99 11.80 3.89
N VAL A 65 -7.09 10.94 3.41
CA VAL A 65 -6.86 9.60 3.95
C VAL A 65 -6.12 9.69 5.29
N GLN A 66 -6.64 9.03 6.33
CA GLN A 66 -6.10 9.13 7.68
C GLN A 66 -4.91 8.20 7.93
N ARG A 67 -4.69 7.20 7.07
CA ARG A 67 -3.57 6.27 7.23
C ARG A 67 -3.13 5.64 5.91
N VAL A 68 -1.82 5.61 5.72
CA VAL A 68 -1.15 4.82 4.68
C VAL A 68 -0.35 3.70 5.32
N VAL A 69 -0.40 2.50 4.73
CA VAL A 69 0.38 1.34 5.14
C VAL A 69 1.09 0.76 3.92
N HIS A 70 2.39 0.49 4.05
CA HIS A 70 3.15 -0.28 3.07
C HIS A 70 3.47 -1.65 3.70
N LEU A 71 3.17 -2.74 2.98
CA LEU A 71 3.40 -4.10 3.48
C LEU A 71 4.86 -4.59 3.37
N GLY A 72 5.73 -3.89 2.65
CA GLY A 72 7.16 -4.20 2.58
C GLY A 72 7.55 -5.21 1.51
N TYR A 73 6.69 -5.48 0.53
CA TYR A 73 6.99 -6.42 -0.55
C TYR A 73 7.66 -5.73 -1.74
N ALA A 74 8.48 -6.47 -2.48
CA ALA A 74 8.91 -6.05 -3.81
C ALA A 74 7.77 -6.20 -4.82
N ASP A 75 7.83 -5.39 -5.87
CA ASP A 75 7.00 -5.56 -7.05
C ASP A 75 7.21 -6.98 -7.61
N SER A 76 6.12 -7.61 -8.03
CA SER A 76 6.18 -8.94 -8.64
C SER A 76 6.61 -8.89 -10.12
N GLY A 77 6.54 -7.71 -10.73
CA GLY A 77 6.63 -7.53 -12.17
C GLY A 77 5.35 -7.97 -12.87
N HIS A 78 5.36 -7.87 -14.21
CA HIS A 78 4.24 -8.28 -15.05
C HIS A 78 4.70 -9.27 -16.14
N GLY A 79 3.76 -10.10 -16.62
CA GLY A 79 4.01 -11.06 -17.70
C GLY A 79 4.24 -12.48 -17.22
N ALA A 80 4.75 -13.33 -18.12
CA ALA A 80 4.86 -14.78 -17.89
C ALA A 80 6.07 -15.21 -17.05
N VAL A 81 7.07 -14.34 -16.90
CA VAL A 81 8.29 -14.63 -16.14
C VAL A 81 8.12 -14.17 -14.70
N LEU A 82 8.22 -15.10 -13.76
CA LEU A 82 8.31 -14.79 -12.35
C LEU A 82 9.79 -14.72 -11.94
N PHE A 83 10.29 -13.51 -11.75
CA PHE A 83 11.68 -13.26 -11.35
C PHE A 83 11.96 -13.78 -9.92
N PRO A 84 13.23 -14.07 -9.59
CA PRO A 84 13.67 -14.27 -8.20
C PRO A 84 13.37 -13.05 -7.32
N ASP A 85 13.26 -13.27 -6.03
CA ASP A 85 13.15 -12.17 -5.05
C ASP A 85 14.42 -11.31 -5.07
N PRO A 86 14.31 -9.97 -4.96
CA PRO A 86 15.46 -9.14 -4.67
C PRO A 86 16.04 -9.50 -3.27
N PRO A 87 17.31 -9.13 -2.99
CA PRO A 87 18.02 -9.61 -1.80
C PRO A 87 17.42 -9.14 -0.47
N ASP A 88 16.62 -8.08 -0.47
CA ASP A 88 16.12 -7.38 0.72
C ASP A 88 14.66 -7.67 1.06
N ARG A 89 13.86 -8.18 0.10
CA ARG A 89 12.42 -8.42 0.29
C ARG A 89 11.85 -9.45 -0.68
N ALA A 90 10.79 -10.12 -0.25
CA ALA A 90 10.06 -11.07 -1.10
C ALA A 90 9.14 -10.32 -2.08
N ARG A 91 8.92 -10.88 -3.28
CA ARG A 91 7.89 -10.39 -4.21
C ARG A 91 6.50 -10.69 -3.66
N PHE A 92 5.56 -9.76 -3.82
CA PHE A 92 4.20 -9.91 -3.26
C PHE A 92 3.45 -11.15 -3.75
N VAL A 93 3.67 -11.60 -5.00
CA VAL A 93 3.07 -12.84 -5.52
C VAL A 93 3.45 -14.10 -4.72
N ARG A 94 4.54 -14.04 -3.95
CA ARG A 94 4.99 -15.11 -3.02
C ARG A 94 4.52 -14.87 -1.59
N ALA A 95 3.69 -13.86 -1.33
CA ALA A 95 3.21 -13.55 0.00
C ALA A 95 2.41 -14.73 0.58
N ASP A 96 2.72 -15.09 1.83
CA ASP A 96 2.01 -16.13 2.57
C ASP A 96 0.84 -15.50 3.34
N PRO A 97 -0.43 -15.73 2.97
CA PRO A 97 -1.57 -15.00 3.54
C PRO A 97 -1.71 -15.10 5.08
N PRO A 98 -1.53 -16.29 5.71
CA PRO A 98 -1.53 -16.41 7.17
C PRO A 98 -0.41 -15.63 7.87
N ARG A 99 0.72 -15.36 7.19
CA ARG A 99 1.82 -14.55 7.70
C ARG A 99 1.57 -13.06 7.48
N CYS A 100 0.98 -12.65 6.36
CA CYS A 100 0.54 -11.26 6.11
C CYS A 100 -0.42 -10.75 7.19
N VAL A 101 -1.34 -11.61 7.63
CA VAL A 101 -2.31 -11.26 8.69
C VAL A 101 -1.64 -11.21 10.07
N ARG A 102 -0.60 -12.02 10.31
CA ARG A 102 0.08 -12.15 11.61
C ARG A 102 1.27 -11.22 11.82
N ALA A 103 1.92 -10.72 10.76
CA ALA A 103 3.12 -9.88 10.81
C ALA A 103 2.88 -8.46 11.35
N GLY A 104 1.95 -8.32 12.30
CA GLY A 104 1.74 -7.08 13.02
C GLY A 104 1.07 -6.03 12.15
N TRP A 105 -0.06 -6.36 11.51
CA TRP A 105 -1.07 -5.34 11.23
C TRP A 105 -1.28 -4.62 12.56
N PRO A 106 -0.86 -3.35 12.73
CA PRO A 106 -1.27 -2.60 13.89
C PRO A 106 -2.68 -2.21 13.51
N CYS A 107 -3.62 -3.15 13.59
CA CYS A 107 -5.02 -2.83 13.66
C CYS A 107 -5.22 -2.13 15.00
N GLY A 108 -4.76 -0.88 15.07
CA GLY A 108 -5.38 0.18 15.84
C GLY A 108 -6.79 0.45 15.31
N CYS A 109 -7.58 -0.62 15.11
CA CYS A 109 -9.02 -0.62 15.23
C CYS A 109 -9.42 -0.72 16.71
N ARG A 110 -8.55 -0.27 17.63
CA ARG A 110 -9.04 0.18 18.93
C ARG A 110 -9.80 1.47 18.66
N ARG A 111 -11.12 1.34 18.67
CA ARG A 111 -12.12 2.40 18.85
C ARG A 111 -11.51 3.71 19.36
N ARG A 112 -11.19 4.64 18.45
CA ARG A 112 -11.29 6.08 18.66
C ARG A 112 -11.64 6.69 17.32
#